data_AF-D0LRF3-F1
#
_entry.id   AF-D0LRF3-F1
#
_cell.length_a   1.000
_cell.length_b   1.000
_cell.length_c   1.000
_cell.angle_alpha   90.00
_cell.angle_beta   90.00
_cell.angle_gamma   90.00
#
_symmetry.space_group_name_H-M   'P 1'
#
loop_
_entity.id
_entity.type
_entity.pdbx_description
1 polymer ?
#
loop_
_entity_poly.entity_id
_entity_poly.type
_entity_poly.pdbx_seq_one_letter_code
_entity_poly.pdbx_strand_id
1 'polypeptide(L)'
;MTKHGERGAAELLAEAKGLAERAFALLQQGAAEDSAAALERATALAEQSGDGGEHAHYLYSHALVLSQLAAERERARTMWIRAADIARDAQRLDVQFKARQRLTQMRVEDGDLAGAIAEVTRVIEAMEALGEQGRQPGLAHALRDRARLHLRRGISEGDSAALESAHADFGRADELARALELAELSLALRLERRSLEALMPERAAAAGDFAALRAEAEALGSNEVIGALAIEEASAAMRAGEHEDGLGHAERARQAALEGNEPVRYLIACMLIAEAREKLGDRAGVIAILLTCKASLEQLLGKAVGRELTRVLDSLEGRWGREGVATALAEYRARTRH
;
A
#
# COMPACT_ATOMS: atom_id res chain seq x y z
N MET A 1 -0.25 -49.60 -34.17
CA MET A 1 0.29 -49.49 -32.80
C MET A 1 1.46 -48.54 -32.81
N THR A 2 1.16 -47.25 -32.67
CA THR A 2 2.13 -46.16 -32.65
C THR A 2 2.86 -46.15 -31.31
N LYS A 3 4.17 -46.39 -31.34
CA LYS A 3 5.09 -46.06 -30.24
C LYS A 3 5.13 -44.54 -30.11
N HIS A 4 4.21 -43.95 -29.35
CA HIS A 4 4.46 -42.64 -28.75
C HIS A 4 5.45 -42.88 -27.63
N GLY A 5 6.73 -42.57 -27.90
CA GLY A 5 7.78 -42.64 -26.89
C GLY A 5 7.37 -41.76 -25.72
N GLU A 6 7.38 -42.34 -24.52
CA GLU A 6 7.26 -41.62 -23.27
C GLU A 6 8.39 -40.57 -23.25
N ARG A 7 8.05 -39.30 -23.55
CA ARG A 7 9.00 -38.19 -23.37
C ARG A 7 9.33 -38.13 -21.89
N GLY A 8 10.61 -38.05 -21.56
CA GLY A 8 11.03 -37.97 -20.17
C GLY A 8 10.57 -36.66 -19.53
N ALA A 9 10.25 -36.68 -18.23
CA ALA A 9 9.84 -35.47 -17.49
C ALA A 9 10.84 -34.31 -17.64
N ALA A 10 12.15 -34.60 -17.68
CA ALA A 10 13.20 -33.61 -17.90
C ALA A 10 13.13 -32.95 -19.29
N GLU A 11 12.75 -33.70 -20.33
CA GLU A 11 12.59 -33.14 -21.68
C GLU A 11 11.38 -32.21 -21.75
N LEU A 12 10.26 -32.62 -21.12
CA LEU A 12 9.04 -31.80 -21.03
C LEU A 12 9.31 -30.48 -20.29
N LEU A 13 10.05 -30.52 -19.18
CA LEU A 13 10.42 -29.34 -18.41
C LEU A 13 11.39 -28.42 -19.17
N ALA A 14 12.36 -28.97 -19.89
CA ALA A 14 13.26 -28.18 -20.72
C ALA A 14 12.49 -27.44 -21.84
N GLU A 15 11.53 -28.11 -22.47
CA GLU A 15 10.67 -27.49 -23.48
C GLU A 15 9.74 -26.43 -22.87
N ALA A 16 9.13 -26.71 -21.71
CA ALA A 16 8.30 -25.75 -20.97
C ALA A 16 9.09 -24.48 -20.63
N LYS A 17 10.33 -24.62 -20.16
CA LYS A 17 11.22 -23.50 -19.86
C LYS A 17 11.52 -22.65 -21.10
N GLY A 18 11.85 -23.28 -22.22
CA GLY A 18 12.09 -22.55 -23.48
C GLY A 18 10.86 -21.77 -23.96
N LEU A 19 9.66 -22.32 -23.77
CA LEU A 19 8.40 -21.62 -24.06
C LEU A 19 8.16 -20.45 -23.11
N ALA A 20 8.44 -20.60 -21.83
CA ALA A 20 8.31 -19.52 -20.85
C ALA A 20 9.30 -18.37 -21.13
N GLU A 21 10.56 -18.67 -21.45
CA GLU A 21 11.55 -17.67 -21.85
C GLU A 21 11.10 -16.89 -23.10
N ARG A 22 10.55 -17.59 -24.10
CA ARG A 22 9.97 -16.95 -25.28
C ARG A 22 8.77 -16.07 -24.92
N ALA A 23 7.89 -16.52 -24.02
CA ALA A 23 6.75 -15.73 -23.57
C ALA A 23 7.19 -14.40 -22.95
N PHE A 24 8.18 -14.43 -22.06
CA PHE A 24 8.72 -13.20 -21.47
C PHE A 24 9.32 -12.26 -22.52
N ALA A 25 10.02 -12.78 -23.53
CA ALA A 25 10.53 -11.98 -24.63
C ALA A 25 9.40 -11.31 -25.45
N LEU A 26 8.30 -12.03 -25.70
CA LEU A 26 7.11 -11.51 -26.39
C LEU A 26 6.42 -10.42 -25.56
N LEU A 27 6.33 -10.60 -24.25
CA LEU A 27 5.74 -9.61 -23.34
C LEU A 27 6.51 -8.29 -23.36
N GLN A 28 7.85 -8.34 -23.37
CA GLN A 28 8.70 -7.13 -23.48
C GLN A 28 8.52 -6.39 -24.81
N GLN A 29 8.04 -7.09 -25.85
CA GLN A 29 7.71 -6.52 -27.15
C GLN A 29 6.25 -6.02 -27.23
N GLY A 30 5.48 -6.14 -26.16
CA GLY A 30 4.06 -5.76 -26.11
C GLY A 30 3.11 -6.82 -26.71
N ALA A 31 3.61 -8.00 -27.09
CA ALA A 31 2.81 -9.09 -27.65
C ALA A 31 2.20 -9.97 -26.53
N ALA A 32 1.28 -9.38 -25.74
CA ALA A 32 0.70 -10.03 -24.56
C ALA A 32 -0.10 -11.30 -24.88
N GLU A 33 -0.85 -11.32 -25.99
CA GLU A 33 -1.62 -12.50 -26.43
C GLU A 33 -0.72 -13.67 -26.83
N ASP A 34 0.34 -13.41 -27.61
CA ASP A 34 1.32 -14.42 -27.99
C ASP A 34 2.10 -14.94 -26.78
N SER A 35 2.42 -14.05 -25.83
CA SER A 35 3.03 -14.42 -24.55
C SER A 35 2.12 -15.36 -23.75
N ALA A 36 0.81 -15.07 -23.67
CA ALA A 36 -0.15 -15.92 -22.98
C ALA A 36 -0.24 -17.31 -23.63
N ALA A 37 -0.33 -17.38 -24.96
CA ALA A 37 -0.36 -18.65 -25.70
C ALA A 37 0.90 -19.50 -25.49
N ALA A 38 2.09 -18.87 -25.39
CA ALA A 38 3.33 -19.57 -25.08
C ALA A 38 3.34 -20.13 -23.64
N LEU A 39 2.85 -19.36 -22.67
CA LEU A 39 2.74 -19.79 -21.27
C LEU A 39 1.66 -20.86 -21.05
N GLU A 40 0.58 -20.85 -21.83
CA GLU A 40 -0.43 -21.91 -21.82
C GLU A 40 0.21 -23.26 -22.17
N ARG A 41 1.06 -23.29 -23.20
CA ARG A 41 1.79 -24.50 -23.61
C ARG A 41 2.83 -24.92 -22.55
N ALA A 42 3.59 -23.96 -22.00
CA ALA A 42 4.55 -24.24 -20.94
C ALA A 42 3.86 -24.86 -19.70
N THR A 43 2.70 -24.32 -19.32
CA THR A 43 1.88 -24.83 -18.22
C THR A 43 1.46 -26.28 -18.46
N ALA A 44 0.95 -26.59 -19.66
CA ALA A 44 0.50 -27.94 -20.01
C ALA A 44 1.64 -28.96 -20.00
N LEU A 45 2.84 -28.58 -20.44
CA LEU A 45 4.03 -29.44 -20.40
C LEU A 45 4.52 -29.69 -18.98
N ALA A 46 4.51 -28.67 -18.12
CA ALA A 46 4.86 -28.84 -16.72
C ALA A 46 3.85 -29.71 -15.97
N GLU A 47 2.56 -29.57 -16.25
CA GLU A 47 1.52 -30.47 -15.71
C GLU A 47 1.78 -31.94 -16.13
N GLN A 48 2.11 -32.19 -17.40
CA GLN A 48 2.44 -33.52 -17.90
C GLN A 48 3.73 -34.10 -17.30
N SER A 49 4.70 -33.25 -16.94
CA SER A 49 5.94 -33.69 -16.31
C SER A 49 5.75 -34.21 -14.88
N GLY A 50 4.63 -33.88 -14.23
CA GLY A 50 4.36 -34.18 -12.83
C GLY A 50 5.06 -33.27 -11.83
N ASP A 51 5.86 -32.29 -12.28
CA ASP A 51 6.48 -31.30 -11.42
C ASP A 51 5.46 -30.23 -11.01
N GLY A 52 4.84 -30.43 -9.84
CA GLY A 52 3.88 -29.48 -9.29
C GLY A 52 4.46 -28.09 -9.02
N GLY A 53 5.75 -27.99 -8.73
CA GLY A 53 6.40 -26.71 -8.45
C GLY A 53 6.52 -25.85 -9.70
N GLU A 54 7.03 -26.42 -10.79
CA GLU A 54 7.13 -25.75 -12.09
C GLU A 54 5.74 -25.48 -12.69
N HIS A 55 4.81 -26.42 -12.53
CA HIS A 55 3.42 -26.22 -12.96
C HIS A 55 2.78 -25.00 -12.26
N ALA A 56 2.93 -24.89 -10.93
CA ALA A 56 2.44 -23.72 -10.21
C ALA A 56 3.12 -22.42 -10.66
N HIS A 57 4.43 -22.45 -10.92
CA HIS A 57 5.18 -21.28 -11.38
C HIS A 57 4.70 -20.77 -12.74
N TYR A 58 4.49 -21.67 -13.70
CA TYR A 58 3.97 -21.30 -15.02
C TYR A 58 2.52 -20.86 -14.98
N LEU A 59 1.66 -21.47 -14.14
CA LEU A 59 0.30 -20.99 -13.90
C LEU A 59 0.30 -19.54 -13.37
N TYR A 60 1.14 -19.26 -12.37
CA TYR A 60 1.29 -17.91 -11.82
C TYR A 60 1.73 -16.90 -12.89
N SER A 61 2.73 -17.26 -13.69
CA SER A 61 3.29 -16.40 -14.74
C SER A 61 2.28 -16.16 -15.86
N HIS A 62 1.53 -17.19 -16.26
CA HIS A 62 0.45 -17.08 -17.24
C HIS A 62 -0.64 -16.14 -16.75
N ALA A 63 -1.10 -16.32 -15.50
CA ALA A 63 -2.08 -15.43 -14.88
C ALA A 63 -1.60 -13.97 -14.83
N LEU A 64 -0.30 -13.73 -14.59
CA LEU A 64 0.26 -12.38 -14.62
C LEU A 64 0.12 -11.73 -16.00
N VAL A 65 0.36 -12.48 -17.08
CA VAL A 65 0.18 -11.97 -18.45
C VAL A 65 -1.31 -11.73 -18.76
N LEU A 66 -2.18 -12.68 -18.42
CA LEU A 66 -3.62 -12.55 -18.64
C LEU A 66 -4.22 -11.35 -17.89
N SER A 67 -3.71 -11.02 -16.70
CA SER A 67 -4.19 -9.87 -15.93
C SER A 67 -3.97 -8.52 -16.60
N GLN A 68 -3.06 -8.44 -17.60
CA GLN A 68 -2.84 -7.24 -18.42
C GLN A 68 -3.89 -7.09 -19.52
N LEU A 69 -4.61 -8.17 -19.84
CA LEU A 69 -5.70 -8.19 -20.81
C LEU A 69 -7.03 -8.03 -20.04
N ALA A 70 -7.68 -6.87 -20.18
CA ALA A 70 -8.87 -6.53 -19.40
C ALA A 70 -9.99 -7.59 -19.49
N ALA A 71 -10.16 -8.24 -20.66
CA ALA A 71 -11.15 -9.29 -20.87
C ALA A 71 -10.83 -10.61 -20.16
N GLU A 72 -9.58 -10.83 -19.74
CA GLU A 72 -9.09 -12.10 -19.18
C GLU A 72 -8.85 -12.03 -17.66
N ARG A 73 -9.27 -10.94 -16.99
CA ARG A 73 -9.04 -10.72 -15.55
C ARG A 73 -9.59 -11.86 -14.67
N GLU A 74 -10.77 -12.38 -14.98
CA GLU A 74 -11.36 -13.50 -14.21
C GLU A 74 -10.65 -14.84 -14.46
N ARG A 75 -10.13 -15.03 -15.69
CA ARG A 75 -9.30 -16.20 -16.00
C ARG A 75 -7.98 -16.14 -15.24
N ALA A 76 -7.33 -14.97 -15.22
CA ALA A 76 -6.12 -14.73 -14.41
C ALA A 76 -6.36 -15.04 -12.92
N ARG A 77 -7.49 -14.58 -12.36
CA ARG A 77 -7.91 -14.91 -10.98
C ARG A 77 -7.96 -16.41 -10.73
N THR A 78 -8.69 -17.14 -11.56
CA THR A 78 -8.85 -18.60 -11.43
C THR A 78 -7.49 -19.30 -11.49
N MET A 79 -6.60 -18.83 -12.35
CA MET A 79 -5.25 -19.39 -12.48
C MET A 79 -4.36 -19.08 -11.27
N TRP A 80 -4.43 -17.89 -10.67
CA TRP A 80 -3.72 -17.60 -9.42
C TRP A 80 -4.22 -18.44 -8.24
N ILE A 81 -5.52 -18.69 -8.14
CA ILE A 81 -6.07 -19.61 -7.12
C ILE A 81 -5.44 -21.00 -7.30
N ARG A 82 -5.52 -21.54 -8.51
CA ARG A 82 -4.97 -22.87 -8.83
C ARG A 82 -3.45 -22.93 -8.61
N ALA A 83 -2.71 -21.87 -8.98
CA ALA A 83 -1.27 -21.76 -8.74
C ALA A 83 -0.95 -21.78 -7.24
N ALA A 84 -1.70 -21.05 -6.42
CA ALA A 84 -1.49 -21.01 -4.97
C ALA A 84 -1.74 -22.37 -4.31
N ASP A 85 -2.77 -23.09 -4.74
CA ASP A 85 -3.11 -24.41 -4.20
C ASP A 85 -2.08 -25.47 -4.61
N ILE A 86 -1.67 -25.51 -5.88
CA ILE A 86 -0.62 -26.43 -6.34
C ILE A 86 0.73 -26.09 -5.68
N ALA A 87 1.06 -24.80 -5.56
CA ALA A 87 2.30 -24.37 -4.90
C ALA A 87 2.33 -24.78 -3.43
N ARG A 88 1.20 -24.69 -2.72
CA ARG A 88 1.08 -25.18 -1.34
C ARG A 88 1.39 -26.68 -1.27
N ASP A 89 0.74 -27.47 -2.12
CA ASP A 89 0.87 -28.92 -2.11
C ASP A 89 2.29 -29.37 -2.51
N ALA A 90 2.94 -28.60 -3.39
CA ALA A 90 4.35 -28.77 -3.78
C ALA A 90 5.37 -28.10 -2.84
N GLN A 91 4.93 -27.52 -1.71
CA GLN A 91 5.78 -26.79 -0.75
C GLN A 91 6.60 -25.63 -1.36
N ARG A 92 6.10 -25.03 -2.45
CA ARG A 92 6.65 -23.84 -3.11
C ARG A 92 6.05 -22.55 -2.55
N LEU A 93 6.41 -22.25 -1.31
CA LEU A 93 5.91 -21.09 -0.56
C LEU A 93 6.13 -19.75 -1.31
N ASP A 94 7.23 -19.64 -2.05
CA ASP A 94 7.55 -18.47 -2.87
C ASP A 94 6.46 -18.17 -3.91
N VAL A 95 6.00 -19.19 -4.64
CA VAL A 95 4.94 -19.07 -5.64
C VAL A 95 3.59 -18.89 -4.97
N GLN A 96 3.34 -19.64 -3.90
CA GLN A 96 2.09 -19.54 -3.13
C GLN A 96 1.86 -18.10 -2.64
N PHE A 97 2.85 -17.48 -2.01
CA PHE A 97 2.73 -16.13 -1.47
C PHE A 97 2.59 -15.08 -2.58
N LYS A 98 3.35 -15.20 -3.68
CA LYS A 98 3.21 -14.31 -4.84
C LYS A 98 1.81 -14.38 -5.47
N ALA A 99 1.27 -15.59 -5.62
CA ALA A 99 -0.09 -15.79 -6.16
C ALA A 99 -1.16 -15.19 -5.22
N ARG A 100 -1.05 -15.43 -3.91
CA ARG A 100 -1.97 -14.85 -2.92
C ARG A 100 -1.88 -13.33 -2.85
N GLN A 101 -0.68 -12.75 -2.92
CA GLN A 101 -0.51 -11.29 -2.97
C GLN A 101 -1.23 -10.66 -4.17
N ARG A 102 -1.17 -11.30 -5.35
CA ARG A 102 -1.92 -10.84 -6.53
C ARG A 102 -3.44 -10.95 -6.34
N LEU A 103 -3.91 -12.04 -5.73
CA LEU A 103 -5.32 -12.18 -5.37
C LEU A 103 -5.78 -11.11 -4.37
N THR A 104 -4.99 -10.81 -3.34
CA THR A 104 -5.27 -9.73 -2.39
C THR A 104 -5.36 -8.38 -3.12
N GLN A 105 -4.38 -8.04 -3.95
CA GLN A 105 -4.37 -6.78 -4.71
C GLN A 105 -5.64 -6.64 -5.56
N MET A 106 -5.97 -7.67 -6.34
CA MET A 106 -7.12 -7.65 -7.23
C MET A 106 -8.44 -7.52 -6.45
N ARG A 107 -8.58 -8.19 -5.30
CA ARG A 107 -9.76 -8.04 -4.44
C ARG A 107 -9.88 -6.63 -3.87
N VAL A 108 -8.77 -6.01 -3.49
CA VAL A 108 -8.76 -4.60 -3.03
C VAL A 108 -9.20 -3.65 -4.15
N GLU A 109 -8.75 -3.89 -5.39
CA GLU A 109 -9.17 -3.12 -6.57
C GLU A 109 -10.67 -3.31 -6.87
N ASP A 110 -11.19 -4.52 -6.67
CA ASP A 110 -12.62 -4.84 -6.85
C ASP A 110 -13.49 -4.33 -5.66
N GLY A 111 -12.88 -3.78 -4.61
CA GLY A 111 -13.57 -3.34 -3.40
C GLY A 111 -13.95 -4.45 -2.41
N ASP A 112 -13.56 -5.70 -2.68
CA ASP A 112 -13.80 -6.87 -1.83
C ASP A 112 -12.77 -6.95 -0.69
N LEU A 113 -12.92 -6.08 0.32
CA LEU A 113 -12.02 -6.06 1.48
C LEU A 113 -12.08 -7.36 2.29
N ALA A 114 -13.26 -7.95 2.45
CA ALA A 114 -13.44 -9.20 3.20
C ALA A 114 -12.67 -10.36 2.55
N GLY A 115 -12.78 -10.50 1.23
CA GLY A 115 -12.00 -11.49 0.51
C GLY A 115 -10.50 -11.19 0.54
N ALA A 116 -10.09 -9.93 0.44
CA ALA A 116 -8.67 -9.55 0.54
C ALA A 116 -8.07 -9.96 1.89
N ILE A 117 -8.79 -9.70 2.98
CA ILE A 117 -8.42 -10.14 4.35
C ILE A 117 -8.30 -11.67 4.39
N ALA A 118 -9.25 -12.40 3.81
CA ALA A 118 -9.22 -13.86 3.78
C ALA A 118 -7.98 -14.41 3.04
N GLU A 119 -7.53 -13.77 1.95
CA GLU A 119 -6.31 -14.17 1.25
C GLU A 119 -5.05 -13.97 2.10
N VAL A 120 -4.93 -12.82 2.78
CA VAL A 120 -3.78 -12.54 3.65
C VAL A 120 -3.79 -13.44 4.89
N THR A 121 -4.97 -13.75 5.45
CA THR A 121 -5.09 -14.74 6.55
C THR A 121 -4.54 -16.10 6.15
N ARG A 122 -4.82 -16.59 4.94
CA ARG A 122 -4.26 -17.87 4.46
C ARG A 122 -2.73 -17.82 4.31
N VAL A 123 -2.16 -16.66 3.96
CA VAL A 123 -0.70 -16.47 3.94
C VAL A 123 -0.13 -16.58 5.35
N ILE A 124 -0.74 -15.88 6.31
CA ILE A 124 -0.34 -15.89 7.72
C ILE A 124 -0.42 -17.31 8.29
N GLU A 125 -1.54 -18.01 8.11
CA GLU A 125 -1.72 -19.40 8.56
C GLU A 125 -0.67 -20.34 7.96
N ALA A 126 -0.36 -20.20 6.66
CA ALA A 126 0.65 -21.00 5.99
C ALA A 126 2.06 -20.73 6.54
N MET A 127 2.39 -19.47 6.85
CA MET A 127 3.67 -19.12 7.48
C MET A 127 3.75 -19.65 8.92
N GLU A 128 2.70 -19.48 9.71
CA GLU A 128 2.65 -19.95 11.10
C GLU A 128 2.76 -21.48 11.20
N ALA A 129 2.20 -22.22 10.23
CA ALA A 129 2.33 -23.67 10.16
C ALA A 129 3.77 -24.17 9.99
N LEU A 130 4.70 -23.31 9.54
CA LEU A 130 6.14 -23.60 9.43
C LEU A 130 6.88 -23.43 10.77
N GLY A 131 6.19 -22.97 11.82
CA GLY A 131 6.78 -22.74 13.15
C GLY A 131 7.88 -21.68 13.10
N GLU A 132 9.04 -21.98 13.70
CA GLU A 132 10.19 -21.07 13.73
C GLU A 132 10.69 -20.71 12.32
N GLN A 133 10.58 -21.61 11.34
CA GLN A 133 10.98 -21.30 9.95
C GLN A 133 10.08 -20.24 9.31
N GLY A 134 8.83 -20.11 9.77
CA GLY A 134 7.89 -19.10 9.32
C GLY A 134 8.03 -17.75 10.01
N ARG A 135 8.79 -17.67 11.11
CA ARG A 135 9.10 -16.41 11.81
C ARG A 135 10.15 -15.63 11.06
N GLN A 136 9.72 -15.04 9.96
CA GLN A 136 10.55 -14.25 9.05
C GLN A 136 9.94 -12.87 8.84
N PRO A 137 10.70 -11.89 8.29
CA PRO A 137 10.18 -10.56 8.00
C PRO A 137 8.87 -10.58 7.19
N GLY A 138 8.70 -11.57 6.30
CA GLY A 138 7.49 -11.75 5.50
C GLY A 138 6.20 -11.92 6.33
N LEU A 139 6.26 -12.58 7.49
CA LEU A 139 5.10 -12.74 8.38
C LEU A 139 4.71 -11.41 9.04
N ALA A 140 5.70 -10.61 9.46
CA ALA A 140 5.43 -9.28 10.01
C ALA A 140 4.79 -8.36 8.96
N HIS A 141 5.24 -8.43 7.70
CA HIS A 141 4.62 -7.70 6.59
C HIS A 141 3.20 -8.19 6.29
N ALA A 142 2.95 -9.50 6.28
CA ALA A 142 1.61 -10.04 6.07
C ALA A 142 0.63 -9.61 7.19
N LEU A 143 1.07 -9.61 8.46
CA LEU A 143 0.30 -9.08 9.58
C LEU A 143 0.00 -7.58 9.41
N ARG A 144 1.00 -6.78 9.02
CA ARG A 144 0.82 -5.34 8.72
C ARG A 144 -0.19 -5.11 7.61
N ASP A 145 -0.12 -5.89 6.53
CA ASP A 145 -1.04 -5.77 5.39
C ASP A 145 -2.47 -6.13 5.81
N ARG A 146 -2.65 -7.21 6.58
CA ARG A 146 -3.97 -7.58 7.12
C ARG A 146 -4.50 -6.51 8.07
N ALA A 147 -3.66 -5.95 8.94
CA ALA A 147 -4.03 -4.85 9.82
C ALA A 147 -4.52 -3.63 9.04
N ARG A 148 -3.82 -3.24 7.96
CA ARG A 148 -4.22 -2.13 7.08
C ARG A 148 -5.55 -2.39 6.37
N LEU A 149 -5.81 -3.64 5.95
CA LEU A 149 -7.10 -4.03 5.36
C LEU A 149 -8.23 -3.96 6.40
N HIS A 150 -8.00 -4.44 7.62
CA HIS A 150 -8.93 -4.33 8.72
C HIS A 150 -9.20 -2.87 9.13
N LEU A 151 -8.16 -2.03 9.18
CA LEU A 151 -8.28 -0.59 9.40
C LEU A 151 -9.16 0.06 8.34
N ARG A 152 -8.87 -0.19 7.06
CA ARG A 152 -9.66 0.36 5.94
C ARG A 152 -11.12 -0.05 6.05
N ARG A 153 -11.38 -1.34 6.33
CA ARG A 153 -12.72 -1.88 6.51
C ARG A 153 -13.43 -1.23 7.71
N GLY A 154 -12.76 -1.12 8.84
CA GLY A 154 -13.29 -0.49 10.05
C GLY A 154 -13.66 0.97 9.83
N ILE A 155 -12.85 1.73 9.09
CA ILE A 155 -13.15 3.12 8.73
C ILE A 155 -14.33 3.20 7.73
N SER A 156 -14.32 2.40 6.67
CA SER A 156 -15.32 2.51 5.60
C SER A 156 -16.70 1.98 6.00
N GLU A 157 -16.73 0.93 6.83
CA GLU A 157 -17.97 0.22 7.23
C GLU A 157 -18.41 0.58 8.66
N GLY A 158 -17.60 1.32 9.43
CA GLY A 158 -17.86 1.59 10.84
C GLY A 158 -17.73 0.34 11.74
N ASP A 159 -16.94 -0.65 11.30
CA ASP A 159 -16.78 -1.94 12.00
C ASP A 159 -15.70 -1.84 13.08
N SER A 160 -16.13 -1.67 14.34
CA SER A 160 -15.23 -1.60 15.50
C SER A 160 -14.46 -2.90 15.75
N ALA A 161 -15.04 -4.06 15.42
CA ALA A 161 -14.36 -5.34 15.56
C ALA A 161 -13.21 -5.46 14.54
N ALA A 162 -13.38 -4.88 13.35
CA ALA A 162 -12.28 -4.75 12.39
C ALA A 162 -11.16 -3.85 12.92
N LEU A 163 -11.48 -2.72 13.58
CA LEU A 163 -10.45 -1.87 14.19
C LEU A 163 -9.67 -2.59 15.31
N GLU A 164 -10.35 -3.35 16.17
CA GLU A 164 -9.68 -4.19 17.18
C GLU A 164 -8.81 -5.28 16.54
N SER A 165 -9.25 -5.88 15.45
CA SER A 165 -8.47 -6.87 14.69
C SER A 165 -7.21 -6.23 14.09
N ALA A 166 -7.31 -5.01 13.54
CA ALA A 166 -6.17 -4.27 13.04
C ALA A 166 -5.16 -3.96 14.16
N HIS A 167 -5.65 -3.56 15.34
CA HIS A 167 -4.82 -3.25 16.50
C HIS A 167 -4.03 -4.47 16.97
N ALA A 168 -4.71 -5.61 17.08
CA ALA A 168 -4.09 -6.89 17.44
C ALA A 168 -3.02 -7.30 16.42
N ASP A 169 -3.30 -7.17 15.11
CA ASP A 169 -2.34 -7.53 14.07
C ASP A 169 -1.11 -6.60 14.05
N PHE A 170 -1.28 -5.29 14.22
CA PHE A 170 -0.14 -4.38 14.37
C PHE A 170 0.72 -4.73 15.59
N GLY A 171 0.09 -5.09 16.72
CA GLY A 171 0.80 -5.52 17.92
C GLY A 171 1.63 -6.79 17.69
N ARG A 172 1.03 -7.80 17.07
CA ARG A 172 1.72 -9.05 16.73
C ARG A 172 2.85 -8.83 15.72
N ALA A 173 2.64 -7.98 14.73
CA ALA A 173 3.66 -7.61 13.76
C ALA A 173 4.85 -6.92 14.43
N ASP A 174 4.60 -6.02 15.39
CA ASP A 174 5.65 -5.30 16.13
C ASP A 174 6.44 -6.24 17.03
N GLU A 175 5.78 -7.13 17.77
CA GLU A 175 6.44 -8.15 18.60
C GLU A 175 7.38 -9.01 17.76
N LEU A 176 6.91 -9.45 16.58
CA LEU A 176 7.73 -10.21 15.65
C LEU A 176 8.87 -9.39 15.07
N ALA A 177 8.63 -8.13 14.66
CA ALA A 177 9.67 -7.25 14.14
C ALA A 177 10.77 -7.00 15.18
N ARG A 178 10.42 -6.82 16.46
CA ARG A 178 11.39 -6.71 17.57
C ARG A 178 12.18 -8.00 17.78
N ALA A 179 11.51 -9.14 17.76
CA ALA A 179 12.18 -10.44 17.89
C ALA A 179 13.15 -10.74 16.73
N LEU A 180 12.90 -10.17 15.55
CA LEU A 180 13.74 -10.28 14.36
C LEU A 180 14.73 -9.11 14.22
N GLU A 181 14.84 -8.23 15.22
CA GLU A 181 15.73 -7.06 15.22
C GLU A 181 15.50 -6.09 14.04
N LEU A 182 14.26 -6.02 13.54
CA LEU A 182 13.83 -5.13 12.45
C LEU A 182 13.39 -3.77 13.02
N ALA A 183 14.35 -2.98 13.53
CA ALA A 183 14.08 -1.75 14.28
C ALA A 183 13.17 -0.74 13.52
N GLU A 184 13.47 -0.47 12.25
CA GLU A 184 12.68 0.46 11.43
C GLU A 184 11.23 -0.04 11.21
N LEU A 185 11.04 -1.34 10.98
CA LEU A 185 9.71 -1.92 10.83
C LEU A 185 8.93 -1.88 12.15
N SER A 186 9.57 -2.21 13.28
CA SER A 186 8.95 -2.09 14.61
C SER A 186 8.50 -0.66 14.89
N LEU A 187 9.34 0.33 14.59
CA LEU A 187 9.00 1.73 14.79
C LEU A 187 7.83 2.16 13.91
N ALA A 188 7.83 1.78 12.63
CA ALA A 188 6.72 2.05 11.72
C ALA A 188 5.40 1.41 12.18
N LEU A 189 5.45 0.18 12.70
CA LEU A 189 4.28 -0.54 13.22
C LEU A 189 3.72 0.09 14.49
N ARG A 190 4.58 0.54 15.40
CA ARG A 190 4.15 1.29 16.59
C ARG A 190 3.49 2.61 16.23
N LEU A 191 4.01 3.30 15.22
CA LEU A 191 3.38 4.52 14.70
C LEU A 191 1.99 4.23 14.10
N GLU A 192 1.87 3.22 13.24
CA GLU A 192 0.57 2.84 12.63
C GLU A 192 -0.46 2.40 13.68
N ARG A 193 -0.03 1.63 14.67
CA ARG A 193 -0.88 1.21 15.80
C ARG A 193 -1.38 2.41 16.61
N ARG A 194 -0.51 3.38 16.87
CA ARG A 194 -0.88 4.63 17.56
C ARG A 194 -1.91 5.44 16.75
N SER A 195 -1.71 5.57 15.44
CA SER A 195 -2.67 6.25 14.56
C SER A 195 -4.04 5.60 14.61
N LEU A 196 -4.09 4.27 14.65
CA LEU A 196 -5.31 3.51 14.86
C LEU A 196 -5.93 3.75 16.25
N GLU A 197 -5.13 3.79 17.32
CA GLU A 197 -5.64 4.07 18.69
C GLU A 197 -6.34 5.43 18.78
N ALA A 198 -5.91 6.43 17.99
CA ALA A 198 -6.59 7.74 17.91
C ALA A 198 -8.00 7.67 17.28
N LEU A 199 -8.30 6.61 16.53
CA LEU A 199 -9.64 6.36 15.94
C LEU A 199 -10.53 5.53 16.88
N MET A 200 -10.00 5.05 18.01
CA MET A 200 -10.67 4.15 18.93
C MET A 200 -10.94 4.88 20.26
N PRO A 201 -12.19 5.29 20.57
CA PRO A 201 -12.48 6.15 21.72
C PRO A 201 -11.96 5.62 23.07
N GLU A 202 -12.01 4.31 23.28
CA GLU A 202 -11.56 3.66 24.53
C GLU A 202 -10.03 3.66 24.69
N ARG A 203 -9.28 3.84 23.59
CA ARG A 203 -7.82 3.74 23.54
C ARG A 203 -7.14 5.07 23.25
N ALA A 204 -7.87 6.08 22.78
CA ALA A 204 -7.33 7.39 22.41
C ALA A 204 -6.57 8.08 23.56
N ALA A 205 -6.98 7.86 24.81
CA ALA A 205 -6.31 8.42 25.99
C ALA A 205 -4.96 7.75 26.32
N ALA A 206 -4.68 6.58 25.74
CA ALA A 206 -3.47 5.78 26.00
C ALA A 206 -2.41 5.88 24.89
N ALA A 207 -2.66 6.66 23.82
CA ALA A 207 -1.70 6.85 22.75
C ALA A 207 -0.37 7.39 23.33
N GLY A 208 0.73 6.68 23.10
CA GLY A 208 2.01 6.88 23.82
C GLY A 208 2.70 8.24 23.64
N ASP A 209 3.99 8.33 23.91
CA ASP A 209 4.75 9.59 23.77
C ASP A 209 5.34 9.74 22.35
N PHE A 210 4.97 10.82 21.65
CA PHE A 210 5.54 11.16 20.33
C PHE A 210 7.04 11.49 20.42
N ALA A 211 7.51 12.06 21.54
CA ALA A 211 8.90 12.44 21.72
C ALA A 211 9.82 11.20 21.70
N ALA A 212 9.39 10.11 22.33
CA ALA A 212 10.13 8.84 22.33
C ALA A 212 10.24 8.25 20.92
N LEU A 213 9.13 8.21 20.18
CA LEU A 213 9.12 7.72 18.79
C LEU A 213 10.00 8.58 17.88
N ARG A 214 10.02 9.90 18.09
CA ARG A 214 10.85 10.84 17.32
C ARG A 214 12.33 10.59 17.57
N ALA A 215 12.74 10.54 18.85
CA ALA A 215 14.13 10.32 19.21
C ALA A 215 14.66 9.01 18.61
N GLU A 216 13.82 7.96 18.58
CA GLU A 216 14.14 6.70 17.95
C GLU A 216 14.22 6.82 16.42
N ALA A 217 13.28 7.51 15.77
CA ALA A 217 13.31 7.74 14.32
C ALA A 217 14.55 8.51 13.87
N GLU A 218 14.95 9.53 14.64
CA GLU A 218 16.16 10.33 14.44
C GLU A 218 17.41 9.49 14.64
N ALA A 219 17.46 8.64 15.67
CA ALA A 219 18.59 7.73 15.91
C ALA A 219 18.77 6.70 14.79
N LEU A 220 17.66 6.24 14.19
CA LEU A 220 17.68 5.35 13.02
C LEU A 220 17.95 6.08 11.69
N GLY A 221 17.85 7.41 11.66
CA GLY A 221 17.93 8.19 10.42
C GLY A 221 16.81 7.89 9.41
N SER A 222 15.66 7.38 9.87
CA SER A 222 14.56 7.00 8.98
C SER A 222 13.70 8.22 8.64
N ASN A 223 14.08 8.91 7.56
CA ASN A 223 13.33 10.06 7.04
C ASN A 223 11.86 9.70 6.72
N GLU A 224 11.62 8.47 6.29
CA GLU A 224 10.27 7.95 6.01
C GLU A 224 9.41 8.00 7.28
N VAL A 225 9.93 7.45 8.39
CA VAL A 225 9.21 7.43 9.66
C VAL A 225 9.11 8.82 10.27
N ILE A 226 10.16 9.65 10.17
CA ILE A 226 10.13 11.04 10.64
C ILE A 226 8.99 11.83 9.97
N GLY A 227 8.85 11.69 8.65
CA GLY A 227 7.79 12.34 7.89
C GLY A 227 6.39 11.86 8.30
N ALA A 228 6.22 10.54 8.46
CA ALA A 228 4.96 9.98 8.93
C ALA A 228 4.63 10.42 10.37
N LEU A 229 5.61 10.45 11.26
CA LEU A 229 5.45 10.87 12.64
C LEU A 229 4.99 12.34 12.73
N ALA A 230 5.60 13.23 11.94
CA ALA A 230 5.23 14.64 11.92
C ALA A 230 3.78 14.86 11.43
N ILE A 231 3.26 14.04 10.51
CA ILE A 231 1.85 14.06 10.11
C ILE A 231 0.93 13.67 11.27
N GLU A 232 1.31 12.64 12.03
CA GLU A 232 0.52 12.15 13.17
C GLU A 232 0.52 13.13 14.33
N GLU A 233 1.65 13.77 14.63
CA GLU A 233 1.74 14.84 15.62
C GLU A 233 0.89 16.05 15.23
N ALA A 234 0.96 16.47 13.96
CA ALA A 234 0.13 17.55 13.44
C ALA A 234 -1.35 17.22 13.60
N SER A 235 -1.76 16.01 13.23
CA SER A 235 -3.14 15.55 13.33
C SER A 235 -3.60 15.47 14.79
N ALA A 236 -2.73 15.05 15.71
CA ALA A 236 -3.02 15.00 17.14
C ALA A 236 -3.20 16.40 17.75
N ALA A 237 -2.27 17.32 17.49
CA ALA A 237 -2.36 18.71 17.93
C ALA A 237 -3.63 19.39 17.38
N MET A 238 -3.96 19.16 16.11
CA MET A 238 -5.18 19.68 15.49
C MET A 238 -6.45 19.15 16.17
N ARG A 239 -6.50 17.87 16.56
CA ARG A 239 -7.62 17.30 17.34
C ARG A 239 -7.71 17.87 18.76
N ALA A 240 -6.58 18.22 19.36
CA ALA A 240 -6.53 18.87 20.68
C ALA A 240 -6.90 20.36 20.65
N GLY A 241 -7.03 20.96 19.45
CA GLY A 241 -7.26 22.40 19.30
C GLY A 241 -5.98 23.25 19.33
N GLU A 242 -4.81 22.60 19.37
CA GLU A 242 -3.48 23.23 19.40
C GLU A 242 -3.02 23.56 17.97
N HIS A 243 -3.74 24.50 17.32
CA HIS A 243 -3.59 24.75 15.89
C HIS A 243 -2.21 25.32 15.48
N GLU A 244 -1.56 26.09 16.36
CA GLU A 244 -0.21 26.62 16.11
C GLU A 244 0.85 25.50 16.12
N ASP A 245 0.80 24.61 17.13
CA ASP A 245 1.67 23.44 17.19
C ASP A 245 1.41 22.51 15.99
N GLY A 246 0.13 22.25 15.70
CA GLY A 246 -0.29 21.48 14.54
C GLY A 246 0.28 22.01 13.22
N LEU A 247 0.30 23.34 13.04
CA LEU A 247 0.94 23.99 11.90
C LEU A 247 2.45 23.71 11.85
N GLY A 248 3.16 23.87 12.96
CA GLY A 248 4.60 23.61 13.04
C GLY A 248 4.97 22.15 12.74
N HIS A 249 4.17 21.19 13.22
CA HIS A 249 4.33 19.78 12.87
C HIS A 249 4.06 19.51 11.38
N ALA A 250 2.99 20.11 10.82
CA ALA A 250 2.63 19.92 9.42
C ALA A 250 3.68 20.54 8.46
N GLU A 251 4.30 21.65 8.83
CA GLU A 251 5.41 22.24 8.06
C GLU A 251 6.65 21.35 8.04
N ARG A 252 6.98 20.70 9.16
CA ARG A 252 8.06 19.69 9.22
C ARG A 252 7.74 18.47 8.36
N ALA A 253 6.50 17.96 8.42
CA ALA A 253 6.05 16.87 7.56
C ALA A 253 6.17 17.23 6.07
N ARG A 254 5.78 18.46 5.69
CA ARG A 254 5.88 18.96 4.32
C ARG A 254 7.34 18.99 3.85
N GLN A 255 8.25 19.47 4.69
CA GLN A 255 9.67 19.55 4.36
C GLN A 255 10.29 18.16 4.18
N ALA A 256 10.03 17.23 5.12
CA ALA A 256 10.48 15.85 5.01
C ALA A 256 9.94 15.17 3.74
N ALA A 257 8.68 15.40 3.38
CA ALA A 257 8.08 14.83 2.18
C ALA A 257 8.70 15.40 0.88
N LEU A 258 9.12 16.67 0.86
CA LEU A 258 9.85 17.24 -0.28
C LEU A 258 11.24 16.61 -0.43
N GLU A 259 11.96 16.47 0.68
CA GLU A 259 13.30 15.85 0.71
C GLU A 259 13.25 14.37 0.29
N GLY A 260 12.21 13.65 0.69
CA GLY A 260 11.98 12.26 0.32
C GLY A 260 11.32 12.04 -1.06
N ASN A 261 10.92 13.10 -1.77
CA ASN A 261 10.13 13.02 -3.00
C ASN A 261 8.84 12.18 -2.83
N GLU A 262 8.09 12.45 -1.77
CA GLU A 262 6.92 11.69 -1.35
C GLU A 262 5.62 12.50 -1.60
N PRO A 263 5.05 12.46 -2.82
CA PRO A 263 3.98 13.37 -3.22
C PRO A 263 2.70 13.19 -2.41
N VAL A 264 2.40 11.98 -1.94
CA VAL A 264 1.22 11.72 -1.10
C VAL A 264 1.38 12.34 0.29
N ARG A 265 2.54 12.16 0.94
CA ARG A 265 2.82 12.80 2.25
C ARG A 265 2.87 14.32 2.13
N TYR A 266 3.43 14.83 1.03
CA TYR A 266 3.45 16.25 0.74
C TYR A 266 2.04 16.84 0.62
N LEU A 267 1.12 16.16 -0.08
CA LEU A 267 -0.29 16.55 -0.17
C LEU A 267 -0.94 16.57 1.22
N ILE A 268 -0.79 15.49 2.00
CA ILE A 268 -1.36 15.39 3.36
C ILE A 268 -0.87 16.54 4.25
N ALA A 269 0.44 16.80 4.25
CA ALA A 269 1.03 17.87 5.03
C ALA A 269 0.51 19.25 4.61
N CYS A 270 0.36 19.51 3.30
CA CYS A 270 -0.22 20.76 2.81
C CYS A 270 -1.70 20.93 3.21
N MET A 271 -2.47 19.83 3.24
CA MET A 271 -3.86 19.86 3.71
C MET A 271 -3.94 20.16 5.20
N LEU A 272 -3.05 19.60 6.02
CA LEU A 272 -2.96 19.90 7.45
C LEU A 272 -2.55 21.36 7.71
N ILE A 273 -1.59 21.90 6.95
CA ILE A 273 -1.22 23.33 7.02
C ILE A 273 -2.42 24.22 6.64
N ALA A 274 -3.14 23.86 5.58
CA ALA A 274 -4.33 24.59 5.15
C ALA A 274 -5.41 24.59 6.24
N GLU A 275 -5.66 23.44 6.86
CA GLU A 275 -6.62 23.33 7.95
C GLU A 275 -6.20 24.16 9.18
N ALA A 276 -4.94 24.05 9.62
CA ALA A 276 -4.41 24.80 10.75
C ALA A 276 -4.52 26.31 10.53
N ARG A 277 -4.12 26.81 9.36
CA ARG A 277 -4.25 28.23 9.00
C ARG A 277 -5.69 28.70 8.94
N GLU A 278 -6.60 27.86 8.44
CA GLU A 278 -8.03 28.18 8.42
C GLU A 278 -8.57 28.35 9.85
N LYS A 279 -8.20 27.45 10.78
CA LYS A 279 -8.59 27.54 12.20
C LYS A 279 -7.99 28.75 12.92
N LEU A 280 -6.80 29.17 12.51
CA LEU A 280 -6.14 30.40 12.98
C LEU A 280 -6.67 31.68 12.29
N GLY A 281 -7.59 31.57 11.32
CA GLY A 281 -8.17 32.70 10.59
C GLY A 281 -7.31 33.26 9.45
N ASP A 282 -6.16 32.66 9.12
CA ASP A 282 -5.28 33.09 8.02
C ASP A 282 -5.74 32.52 6.66
N ARG A 283 -6.89 33.01 6.17
CA ARG A 283 -7.47 32.57 4.89
C ARG A 283 -6.54 32.82 3.70
N ALA A 284 -5.78 33.90 3.70
CA ALA A 284 -4.79 34.18 2.67
C ALA A 284 -3.67 33.13 2.68
N GLY A 285 -3.23 32.70 3.86
CA GLY A 285 -2.26 31.62 4.03
C GLY A 285 -2.77 30.26 3.58
N VAL A 286 -4.08 29.97 3.71
CA VAL A 286 -4.71 28.76 3.16
C VAL A 286 -4.61 28.73 1.63
N ILE A 287 -4.95 29.84 0.96
CA ILE A 287 -4.82 29.94 -0.50
C ILE A 287 -3.36 29.76 -0.92
N ALA A 288 -2.43 30.42 -0.22
CA ALA A 288 -1.01 30.34 -0.52
C ALA A 288 -0.49 28.89 -0.48
N ILE A 289 -0.82 28.12 0.57
CA ILE A 289 -0.34 26.75 0.68
C ILE A 289 -0.99 25.83 -0.35
N LEU A 290 -2.28 25.97 -0.64
CA LEU A 290 -2.97 25.12 -1.62
C LEU A 290 -2.47 25.37 -3.05
N LEU A 291 -2.21 26.62 -3.43
CA LEU A 291 -1.61 26.94 -4.73
C LEU A 291 -0.18 26.42 -4.84
N THR A 292 0.61 26.56 -3.78
CA THR A 292 1.99 26.00 -3.73
C THR A 292 1.97 24.48 -3.84
N CYS A 293 1.06 23.84 -3.12
CA CYS A 293 0.86 22.39 -3.16
C CYS A 293 0.52 21.94 -4.59
N LYS A 294 -0.43 22.63 -5.23
CA LYS A 294 -0.82 22.38 -6.61
C LYS A 294 0.35 22.48 -7.58
N ALA A 295 1.08 23.59 -7.56
CA ALA A 295 2.22 23.78 -8.47
C ALA A 295 3.29 22.69 -8.29
N SER A 296 3.59 22.32 -7.04
CA SER A 296 4.59 21.29 -6.73
C SER A 296 4.14 19.91 -7.20
N LEU A 297 2.89 19.52 -6.95
CA LEU A 297 2.37 18.23 -7.41
C LEU A 297 2.23 18.16 -8.93
N GLU A 298 1.91 19.27 -9.60
CA GLU A 298 1.92 19.33 -11.06
C GLU A 298 3.32 19.14 -11.65
N GLN A 299 4.36 19.63 -10.96
CA GLN A 299 5.75 19.41 -11.35
C GLN A 299 6.18 17.95 -11.13
N LEU A 300 5.75 17.32 -10.03
CA LEU A 300 6.16 15.95 -9.67
C LEU A 300 5.39 14.86 -10.44
N LEU A 301 4.07 15.04 -10.61
CA LEU A 301 3.15 14.00 -11.10
C LEU A 301 2.37 14.42 -12.35
N GLY A 302 2.55 15.65 -12.83
CA GLY A 302 1.87 16.19 -14.00
C GLY A 302 0.53 16.88 -13.70
N LYS A 303 0.00 17.56 -14.72
CA LYS A 303 -1.18 18.45 -14.62
C LYS A 303 -2.47 17.75 -14.16
N ALA A 304 -2.57 16.44 -14.30
CA ALA A 304 -3.77 15.71 -13.90
C ALA A 304 -4.03 15.80 -12.39
N VAL A 305 -2.99 15.71 -11.56
CA VAL A 305 -3.09 15.77 -10.10
C VAL A 305 -3.46 17.18 -9.62
N GLY A 306 -2.94 18.22 -10.28
CA GLY A 306 -3.27 19.61 -9.95
C GLY A 306 -4.76 19.98 -10.12
N ARG A 307 -5.50 19.24 -10.96
CA ARG A 307 -6.95 19.44 -11.13
C ARG A 307 -7.74 19.04 -9.88
N GLU A 308 -7.30 18.03 -9.13
CA GLU A 308 -7.95 17.63 -7.89
C GLU A 308 -7.82 18.72 -6.81
N LEU A 309 -6.66 19.37 -6.72
CA LEU A 309 -6.48 20.53 -5.83
C LEU A 309 -7.27 21.77 -6.27
N THR A 310 -7.61 21.87 -7.55
CA THR A 310 -8.52 22.94 -8.02
C THR A 310 -9.90 22.77 -7.41
N ARG A 311 -10.41 21.52 -7.30
CA ARG A 311 -11.68 21.25 -6.61
C ARG A 311 -11.65 21.63 -5.13
N VAL A 312 -10.52 21.41 -4.45
CA VAL A 312 -10.33 21.83 -3.06
C VAL A 312 -10.40 23.36 -2.96
N LEU A 313 -9.72 24.09 -3.85
CA LEU A 313 -9.76 25.55 -3.91
C LEU A 313 -11.18 26.07 -4.21
N ASP A 314 -11.89 25.46 -5.15
CA ASP A 314 -13.26 25.83 -5.51
C ASP A 314 -14.22 25.59 -4.32
N SER A 315 -13.98 24.56 -3.51
CA SER A 315 -14.79 24.27 -2.31
C SER A 315 -14.68 25.36 -1.23
N LEU A 316 -13.65 26.22 -1.26
CA LEU A 316 -13.50 27.34 -0.34
C LEU A 316 -14.64 28.35 -0.47
N GLU A 317 -15.19 28.55 -1.67
CA GLU A 317 -16.34 29.44 -1.89
C GLU A 317 -17.56 28.97 -1.11
N GLY A 318 -17.79 27.66 -1.05
CA GLY A 318 -18.90 27.09 -0.27
C GLY A 318 -18.74 27.30 1.25
N ARG A 319 -17.50 27.33 1.75
CA ARG A 319 -17.21 27.47 3.20
C ARG A 319 -17.10 28.93 3.65
N TRP A 320 -16.53 29.80 2.83
CA TRP A 320 -16.24 31.19 3.21
C TRP A 320 -17.16 32.21 2.54
N GLY A 321 -17.94 31.79 1.54
CA GLY A 321 -18.67 32.69 0.65
C GLY A 321 -17.76 33.38 -0.38
N ARG A 322 -18.37 33.87 -1.47
CA ARG A 322 -17.66 34.57 -2.56
C ARG A 322 -16.82 35.74 -2.08
N GLU A 323 -17.39 36.57 -1.21
CA GLU A 323 -16.71 37.75 -0.67
C GLU A 323 -15.50 37.34 0.19
N GLY A 324 -15.65 36.32 1.02
CA GLY A 324 -14.57 35.80 1.85
C GLY A 324 -13.39 35.29 1.01
N VAL A 325 -13.66 34.57 -0.09
CA VAL A 325 -12.63 34.13 -1.03
C VAL A 325 -11.99 35.30 -1.76
N ALA A 326 -12.79 36.27 -2.23
CA ALA A 326 -12.27 37.45 -2.93
C ALA A 326 -11.31 38.27 -2.06
N THR A 327 -11.66 38.48 -0.79
CA THR A 327 -10.80 39.18 0.19
C THR A 327 -9.50 38.40 0.44
N ALA A 328 -9.59 37.10 0.69
CA ALA A 328 -8.40 36.27 0.91
C ALA A 328 -7.48 36.22 -0.31
N LEU A 329 -8.03 36.20 -1.53
CA LEU A 329 -7.26 36.29 -2.77
C LEU A 329 -6.57 37.65 -2.94
N ALA A 330 -7.25 38.75 -2.59
CA ALA A 330 -6.67 40.08 -2.63
C ALA A 330 -5.48 40.19 -1.65
N GLU A 331 -5.63 39.70 -0.43
CA GLU A 331 -4.57 39.65 0.57
C GLU A 331 -3.38 38.79 0.11
N TYR A 332 -3.65 37.59 -0.43
CA TYR A 332 -2.62 36.73 -1.00
C TYR A 332 -1.83 37.43 -2.14
N ARG A 333 -2.54 38.10 -3.06
CA ARG A 333 -1.91 38.86 -4.15
C ARG A 333 -1.10 40.05 -3.65
N ALA A 334 -1.52 40.70 -2.57
CA ALA A 334 -0.75 41.76 -1.96
C ALA A 334 0.58 41.22 -1.39
N ARG A 335 0.54 40.07 -0.70
CA ARG A 335 1.74 39.42 -0.13
C ARG A 335 2.75 38.94 -1.18
N THR A 336 2.31 38.56 -2.38
CA THR A 336 3.18 38.01 -3.43
C THR A 336 3.76 39.04 -4.40
N ARG A 337 3.32 40.30 -4.32
CA ARG A 337 3.87 41.41 -5.14
C ARG A 337 5.05 42.13 -4.48
N HIS A 338 5.32 41.82 -3.21
CA HIS A 338 6.47 42.29 -2.44
C HIS A 338 7.55 41.22 -2.45
#